data_AF-A0A7S2RYQ7-F1
#
_entry.id   AF-A0A7S2RYQ7-F1
#
_cell.length_a   1.000
_cell.length_b   1.000
_cell.length_c   1.000
_cell.angle_alpha   90.00
_cell.angle_beta   90.00
_cell.angle_gamma   90.00
#
_symmetry.space_group_name_H-M   'P 1'
#
loop_
_entity.id
_entity.type
_entity.pdbx_description
1 polymer ?
#
loop_
_entity_poly.entity_id
_entity_poly.type
_entity_poly.pdbx_seq_one_letter_code
_entity_poly.pdbx_strand_id
1 'polypeptide(L)'
;GEWFEKRRKVSFTYGGDDQLSVPMYVLNVPTESHHFISVHQEDERCEGSKPYLDIGVTVLEILPDHTYRLVASSGNSAERQNQTEVNLKKGQYLVVPTTTGCKFAQGIQHSGGPPVSLFKESADAVDGRREFSDEVTAALNEMFRRLDSDLDNVLSRNELNTFMQMTEGCAMSDEVHKWLISQFDSYQGGLTQDGFRAAYMYMFESSGGDPETIW
;
A
#
# COMPACT_ATOMS: atom_id res chain seq x y z
N GLY A 1 15.33 -12.55 25.66
CA GLY A 1 15.47 -13.11 24.30
C GLY A 1 15.52 -11.97 23.33
N GLU A 2 16.34 -12.09 22.30
CA GLU A 2 16.35 -11.13 21.19
C GLU A 2 15.08 -11.36 20.35
N TRP A 3 14.35 -10.28 20.06
CA TRP A 3 13.13 -10.33 19.25
C TRP A 3 13.46 -9.83 17.84
N PHE A 4 13.04 -10.58 16.83
CA PHE A 4 13.13 -10.16 15.45
C PHE A 4 11.74 -9.76 14.94
N GLU A 5 11.64 -8.57 14.34
CA GLU A 5 10.40 -8.05 13.78
C GLU A 5 10.52 -7.86 12.27
N LYS A 6 9.46 -8.23 11.55
CA LYS A 6 9.33 -7.97 10.11
C LYS A 6 7.91 -7.54 9.80
N ARG A 7 7.76 -6.42 9.10
CA ARG A 7 6.46 -5.88 8.65
C ARG A 7 6.36 -5.88 7.14
N ARG A 8 5.13 -6.02 6.63
CA ARG A 8 4.77 -5.97 5.22
C ARG A 8 3.39 -5.34 5.10
N LYS A 9 3.16 -4.50 4.08
CA LYS A 9 1.81 -4.02 3.75
C LYS A 9 1.00 -5.11 3.07
N VAL A 10 -0.30 -5.12 3.34
CA VAL A 10 -1.26 -6.03 2.71
C VAL A 10 -2.31 -5.16 2.04
N SER A 11 -2.59 -5.46 0.79
CA SER A 11 -3.72 -4.90 0.06
C SER A 11 -4.64 -6.03 -0.37
N PHE A 12 -5.92 -5.86 -0.04
CA PHE A 12 -6.98 -6.71 -0.56
C PHE A 12 -7.51 -6.05 -1.84
N THR A 13 -7.38 -6.74 -2.96
CA THR A 13 -7.82 -6.21 -4.26
C THR A 13 -9.08 -6.94 -4.71
N TYR A 14 -10.10 -6.18 -5.06
CA TYR A 14 -11.36 -6.71 -5.59
C TYR A 14 -11.38 -6.54 -7.11
N GLY A 15 -11.43 -7.64 -7.85
CA GLY A 15 -11.57 -7.65 -9.31
C GLY A 15 -13.03 -7.55 -9.76
N GLY A 16 -13.24 -7.33 -11.06
CA GLY A 16 -14.59 -7.15 -11.66
C GLY A 16 -15.54 -8.35 -11.57
N ASP A 17 -15.07 -9.52 -11.11
CA ASP A 17 -15.82 -10.79 -11.03
C ASP A 17 -16.02 -11.28 -9.59
N ASP A 18 -16.15 -10.37 -8.61
CA ASP A 18 -16.20 -10.71 -7.17
C ASP A 18 -14.97 -11.49 -6.65
N GLN A 19 -13.87 -11.44 -7.40
CA GLN A 19 -12.62 -12.10 -7.02
C GLN A 19 -11.84 -11.23 -6.05
N LEU A 20 -11.63 -11.76 -4.84
CA LEU A 20 -10.72 -11.20 -3.85
C LEU A 20 -9.31 -11.77 -4.06
N SER A 21 -8.35 -10.89 -4.32
CA SER A 21 -6.92 -11.22 -4.35
C SER A 21 -6.22 -10.66 -3.12
N VAL A 22 -5.35 -11.46 -2.51
CA VAL A 22 -4.55 -11.08 -1.35
C VAL A 22 -3.14 -11.68 -1.46
N PRO A 23 -2.08 -10.91 -1.17
CA PRO A 23 -0.73 -11.46 -1.11
C PRO A 23 -0.60 -12.45 0.05
N MET A 24 0.08 -13.57 -0.20
CA MET A 24 0.43 -14.57 0.79
C MET A 24 1.95 -14.56 1.01
N TYR A 25 2.38 -14.82 2.25
CA TYR A 25 3.80 -14.72 2.61
C TYR A 25 4.35 -16.06 3.06
N VAL A 26 5.51 -16.44 2.53
CA VAL A 26 6.25 -17.61 3.02
C VAL A 26 7.14 -17.22 4.19
N LEU A 27 6.89 -17.84 5.34
CA LEU A 27 7.70 -17.74 6.55
C LEU A 27 8.57 -19.00 6.68
N ASN A 28 9.89 -18.80 6.63
CA ASN A 28 10.87 -19.86 6.88
C ASN A 28 11.28 -19.85 8.35
N VAL A 29 11.03 -20.94 9.06
CA VAL A 29 11.39 -21.10 10.47
C VAL A 29 12.61 -22.02 10.55
N PRO A 30 13.81 -21.50 10.87
CA PRO A 30 15.04 -22.29 10.84
C PRO A 30 15.18 -23.25 12.03
N THR A 31 14.59 -22.88 13.17
CA THR A 31 14.59 -23.60 14.44
C THR A 31 13.26 -23.36 15.15
N GLU A 32 12.84 -24.28 16.02
CA GLU A 32 11.59 -24.09 16.77
C GLU A 32 11.63 -22.77 17.57
N SER A 33 10.62 -21.93 17.36
CA SER A 33 10.53 -20.61 17.96
C SER A 33 9.10 -20.16 18.18
N HIS A 34 8.95 -19.19 19.08
CA HIS A 34 7.68 -18.60 19.45
C HIS A 34 7.41 -17.36 18.60
N HIS A 35 6.24 -17.29 17.96
CA HIS A 35 5.88 -16.23 17.01
C HIS A 35 4.59 -15.53 17.39
N PHE A 36 4.61 -14.20 17.25
CA PHE A 36 3.42 -13.36 17.19
C PHE A 36 3.18 -12.98 15.73
N ILE A 37 2.06 -13.41 15.17
CA ILE A 37 1.70 -13.11 13.79
C ILE A 37 0.44 -12.26 13.85
N SER A 38 0.53 -11.04 13.35
CA SER A 38 -0.55 -10.05 13.45
C SER A 38 -0.82 -9.36 12.12
N VAL A 39 -2.07 -8.93 11.97
CA VAL A 39 -2.52 -8.04 10.91
C VAL A 39 -3.09 -6.78 11.55
N HIS A 40 -2.79 -5.63 10.97
CA HIS A 40 -3.20 -4.32 11.48
C HIS A 40 -3.81 -3.51 10.34
N GLN A 41 -4.80 -2.71 10.66
CA GLN A 41 -5.35 -1.67 9.80
C GLN A 41 -5.21 -0.30 10.45
N GLU A 42 -5.33 0.73 9.63
CA GLU A 42 -5.26 2.12 10.07
C GLU A 42 -6.39 2.44 11.06
N ASP A 43 -6.07 3.23 12.09
CA ASP A 43 -7.01 3.53 13.17
C ASP A 43 -8.17 4.39 12.63
N GLU A 44 -9.41 4.03 12.97
CA GLU A 44 -10.62 4.74 12.54
C GLU A 44 -10.70 6.18 13.11
N ARG A 45 -9.84 6.52 14.07
CA ARG A 45 -9.74 7.86 14.65
C ARG A 45 -8.86 8.80 13.82
N CYS A 46 -8.11 8.28 12.86
CA CYS A 46 -7.31 9.09 11.95
C CYS A 46 -8.24 9.81 10.97
N GLU A 47 -7.94 11.09 10.68
CA GLU A 47 -8.69 11.88 9.70
C GLU A 47 -8.65 11.20 8.33
N GLY A 48 -9.81 11.01 7.70
CA GLY A 48 -9.94 10.32 6.41
C GLY A 48 -9.88 8.79 6.47
N SER A 49 -9.74 8.18 7.66
CA SER A 49 -9.76 6.73 7.81
C SER A 49 -11.14 6.12 7.47
N LYS A 50 -11.11 4.89 6.97
CA LYS A 50 -12.31 4.11 6.66
C LYS A 50 -12.73 3.28 7.86
N PRO A 51 -14.03 2.90 7.98
CA PRO A 51 -14.46 1.96 9.00
C PRO A 51 -13.65 0.66 8.95
N TYR A 52 -13.39 0.06 10.11
CA TYR A 52 -12.65 -1.20 10.19
C TYR A 52 -13.27 -2.31 9.33
N LEU A 53 -12.45 -2.86 8.45
CA LEU A 53 -12.72 -4.11 7.76
C LEU A 53 -12.56 -5.25 8.76
N ASP A 54 -13.30 -6.34 8.58
CA ASP A 54 -12.99 -7.55 9.31
C ASP A 54 -11.71 -8.16 8.71
N ILE A 55 -10.65 -8.19 9.51
CA ILE A 55 -9.34 -8.70 9.09
C ILE A 55 -8.93 -9.83 10.02
N GLY A 56 -8.12 -10.75 9.52
CA GLY A 56 -7.55 -11.84 10.29
C GLY A 56 -6.24 -12.30 9.68
N VAL A 57 -5.59 -13.24 10.34
CA VAL A 57 -4.41 -13.92 9.81
C VAL A 57 -4.51 -15.41 10.09
N THR A 58 -4.21 -16.19 9.06
CA THR A 58 -4.18 -17.65 9.12
C THR A 58 -2.77 -18.13 8.79
N VAL A 59 -2.29 -19.10 9.57
CA VAL A 59 -0.95 -19.68 9.43
C VAL A 59 -1.10 -21.14 9.05
N LEU A 60 -0.58 -21.50 7.89
CA LEU A 60 -0.61 -22.84 7.33
C LEU A 60 0.80 -23.40 7.25
N GLU A 61 1.02 -24.63 7.68
CA GLU A 61 2.26 -25.35 7.42
C GLU A 61 2.25 -25.91 6.01
N ILE A 62 3.36 -25.75 5.29
CA ILE A 62 3.56 -26.33 3.97
C ILE A 62 4.15 -27.72 4.16
N LEU A 63 3.36 -28.75 3.82
CA LEU A 63 3.77 -30.15 3.97
C LEU A 63 4.60 -30.62 2.76
N PRO A 64 5.38 -31.71 2.89
CA PRO A 64 6.24 -32.21 1.81
C PRO A 64 5.50 -32.62 0.53
N ASP A 65 4.21 -32.94 0.63
CA ASP A 65 3.33 -33.26 -0.48
C ASP A 65 2.65 -32.03 -1.11
N HIS A 66 3.12 -30.83 -0.74
CA HIS A 66 2.56 -29.54 -1.16
C HIS A 66 1.12 -29.29 -0.71
N THR A 67 0.62 -30.05 0.27
CA THR A 67 -0.63 -29.73 0.96
C THR A 67 -0.38 -28.80 2.14
N TYR A 68 -1.48 -28.25 2.69
CA TYR A 68 -1.42 -27.27 3.77
C TYR A 68 -2.11 -27.82 5.02
N ARG A 69 -1.50 -27.60 6.18
CA ARG A 69 -2.11 -27.88 7.48
C ARG A 69 -2.32 -26.59 8.26
N LEU A 70 -3.55 -26.34 8.72
CA LEU A 70 -3.82 -25.22 9.61
C LEU A 70 -3.07 -25.39 10.94
N VAL A 71 -2.28 -24.37 11.30
CA VAL A 71 -1.52 -24.34 12.55
C VAL A 71 -2.13 -23.35 13.53
N ALA A 72 -2.50 -22.18 13.04
CA ALA A 72 -3.06 -21.10 13.84
C ALA A 72 -3.94 -20.19 13.00
N SER A 73 -4.92 -19.54 13.65
CA SER A 73 -5.71 -18.46 13.06
C SER A 73 -6.12 -17.50 14.16
N SER A 74 -6.15 -16.21 13.86
CA SER A 74 -6.76 -15.21 14.75
C SER A 74 -8.29 -15.21 14.66
N GLY A 75 -8.87 -15.82 13.62
CA GLY A 75 -10.21 -15.47 13.16
C GLY A 75 -10.27 -14.06 12.58
N ASN A 76 -11.45 -13.67 12.09
CA ASN A 76 -11.70 -12.34 11.55
C ASN A 76 -12.57 -11.53 12.52
N SER A 77 -12.16 -10.31 12.84
CA SER A 77 -12.98 -9.34 13.55
C SER A 77 -12.75 -7.94 12.99
N ALA A 78 -13.75 -7.07 13.12
CA ALA A 78 -13.65 -5.67 12.71
C ALA A 78 -12.98 -4.83 13.80
N GLU A 79 -11.74 -5.19 14.12
CA GLU A 79 -10.89 -4.53 15.11
C GLU A 79 -9.63 -3.98 14.43
N ARG A 80 -8.99 -2.99 15.05
CA ARG A 80 -7.76 -2.38 14.53
C ARG A 80 -6.65 -3.41 14.27
N GLN A 81 -6.59 -4.45 15.08
CA GLN A 81 -5.56 -5.49 15.01
C GLN A 81 -6.14 -6.85 15.36
N ASN A 82 -5.67 -7.88 14.68
CA ASN A 82 -5.89 -9.27 15.05
C ASN A 82 -4.56 -10.02 15.07
N GLN A 83 -4.38 -10.87 16.07
CA GLN A 83 -3.12 -11.56 16.32
C GLN A 83 -3.36 -13.01 16.69
N THR A 84 -2.44 -13.87 16.27
CA THR A 84 -2.31 -15.23 16.78
C THR A 84 -0.90 -15.46 17.31
N GLU A 85 -0.81 -16.21 18.40
CA GLU A 85 0.42 -16.57 19.09
C GLU A 85 0.64 -18.07 18.91
N VAL A 86 1.80 -18.47 18.40
CA VAL A 86 2.03 -19.85 17.98
C VAL A 86 3.50 -20.25 18.11
N ASN A 87 3.73 -21.45 18.63
CA ASN A 87 5.04 -22.10 18.59
C ASN A 87 5.17 -22.87 17.27
N LEU A 88 6.11 -22.44 16.42
CA LEU A 88 6.35 -23.06 15.12
C LEU A 88 7.62 -23.90 15.18
N LYS A 89 7.56 -25.11 14.61
CA LYS A 89 8.72 -25.99 14.45
C LYS A 89 9.55 -25.53 13.26
N LYS A 90 10.76 -26.09 13.13
CA LYS A 90 11.55 -25.91 11.91
C LYS A 90 10.73 -26.35 10.69
N GLY A 91 10.55 -25.45 9.71
CA GLY A 91 9.72 -25.71 8.55
C GLY A 91 9.40 -24.45 7.73
N GLN A 92 8.50 -24.61 6.77
CA GLN A 92 7.96 -23.52 5.96
C GLN A 92 6.47 -23.35 6.22
N TYR A 93 6.05 -22.10 6.33
CA TYR A 93 4.67 -21.74 6.64
C TYR A 93 4.17 -20.69 5.66
N LEU A 94 2.90 -20.76 5.29
CA LEU A 94 2.19 -19.73 4.57
C LEU A 94 1.41 -18.87 5.57
N VAL A 95 1.69 -17.58 5.57
CA VAL A 95 0.95 -16.58 6.33
C VAL A 95 -0.02 -15.91 5.36
N VAL A 96 -1.30 -16.10 5.64
CA VAL A 96 -2.41 -15.66 4.79
C VAL A 96 -3.21 -14.61 5.56
N PRO A 97 -3.13 -13.32 5.19
CA PRO A 97 -4.10 -12.33 5.64
C PRO A 97 -5.49 -12.70 5.14
N THR A 98 -6.50 -12.59 6.00
CA THR A 98 -7.87 -12.99 5.69
C THR A 98 -8.84 -11.84 5.92
N THR A 99 -9.93 -11.82 5.16
CA THR A 99 -11.10 -10.95 5.33
C THR A 99 -12.32 -11.71 4.80
N THR A 100 -13.52 -11.45 5.34
CA THR A 100 -14.76 -12.05 4.81
C THR A 100 -15.25 -11.34 3.55
N GLY A 101 -14.75 -10.14 3.25
CA GLY A 101 -15.21 -9.37 2.11
C GLY A 101 -16.49 -8.55 2.37
N CYS A 102 -17.21 -8.79 3.47
CA CYS A 102 -18.55 -8.23 3.68
C CYS A 102 -18.58 -6.70 3.84
N LYS A 103 -17.46 -6.06 4.19
CA LYS A 103 -17.39 -4.61 4.45
C LYS A 103 -16.76 -3.78 3.33
N PHE A 104 -16.30 -4.38 2.23
CA PHE A 104 -15.64 -3.63 1.14
C PHE A 104 -16.59 -2.68 0.41
N ALA A 105 -17.88 -3.02 0.31
CA ALA A 105 -18.89 -2.19 -0.34
C ALA A 105 -19.29 -0.93 0.46
N GLN A 106 -18.91 -0.82 1.74
CA GLN A 106 -19.35 0.27 2.62
C GLN A 106 -18.65 1.61 2.34
N GLY A 107 -17.60 1.62 1.51
CA GLY A 107 -16.77 2.80 1.25
C GLY A 107 -17.09 3.60 -0.02
N ILE A 108 -18.05 3.17 -0.85
CA ILE A 108 -18.49 3.94 -2.02
C ILE A 108 -19.63 4.89 -1.60
N GLN A 109 -19.34 5.81 -0.69
CA GLN A 109 -20.15 7.01 -0.61
C GLN A 109 -19.58 7.99 -1.64
N HIS A 110 -20.37 8.29 -2.66
CA HIS A 110 -20.05 9.41 -3.56
C HIS A 110 -19.81 10.64 -2.70
N SER A 111 -18.57 11.12 -2.67
CA SER A 111 -18.21 12.40 -2.09
C SER A 111 -18.88 13.50 -2.91
N GLY A 112 -20.15 13.78 -2.63
CA GLY A 112 -20.92 14.90 -3.19
C GLY A 112 -20.45 16.26 -2.65
N GLY A 113 -19.18 16.37 -2.31
CA GLY A 113 -18.56 17.62 -1.88
C GLY A 113 -18.38 18.57 -3.06
N PRO A 114 -18.20 19.87 -2.78
CA PRO A 114 -17.86 20.83 -3.83
C PRO A 114 -16.54 20.41 -4.52
N PRO A 115 -16.37 20.77 -5.80
CA PRO A 115 -15.13 20.49 -6.52
C PRO A 115 -13.93 21.10 -5.78
N VAL A 116 -12.91 20.29 -5.57
CA VAL A 116 -11.67 20.67 -4.90
C VAL A 116 -10.81 21.47 -5.87
N SER A 117 -10.28 22.61 -5.42
CA SER A 117 -9.29 23.37 -6.20
C SER A 117 -8.00 22.56 -6.32
N LEU A 118 -7.41 22.49 -7.51
CA LEU A 118 -6.14 21.78 -7.70
C LEU A 118 -4.96 22.51 -7.08
N PHE A 119 -5.03 23.83 -6.96
CA PHE A 119 -3.90 24.67 -6.55
C PHE A 119 -4.28 25.60 -5.41
N LYS A 120 -3.28 25.96 -4.61
CA LYS A 120 -3.39 27.04 -3.62
C LYS A 120 -3.65 28.37 -4.31
N GLU A 121 -4.36 29.26 -3.63
CA GLU A 121 -4.55 30.61 -4.13
C GLU A 121 -3.20 31.34 -4.23
N SER A 122 -3.06 32.20 -5.24
CA SER A 122 -1.79 32.84 -5.61
C SER A 122 -1.12 33.69 -4.50
N ALA A 123 -1.84 34.01 -3.42
CA ALA A 123 -1.32 34.76 -2.28
C ALA A 123 -0.38 33.92 -1.39
N ASP A 124 -0.47 32.59 -1.45
CA ASP A 124 0.31 31.66 -0.62
C ASP A 124 1.50 31.03 -1.36
N ALA A 125 1.61 31.26 -2.67
CA ALA A 125 2.71 30.76 -3.49
C ALA A 125 4.01 31.54 -3.21
N VAL A 126 4.92 30.92 -2.46
CA VAL A 126 6.26 31.45 -2.28
C VAL A 126 7.00 31.34 -3.62
N ASP A 127 7.49 32.46 -4.13
CA ASP A 127 8.32 32.52 -5.36
C ASP A 127 7.57 32.36 -6.70
N GLY A 128 6.23 32.48 -6.72
CA GLY A 128 5.42 32.43 -7.95
C GLY A 128 5.33 31.03 -8.59
N ARG A 129 5.82 30.01 -7.89
CA ARG A 129 5.66 28.60 -8.29
C ARG A 129 4.29 28.10 -7.91
N ARG A 130 3.69 27.33 -8.82
CA ARG A 130 2.38 26.73 -8.60
C ARG A 130 2.52 25.58 -7.60
N GLU A 131 1.71 25.58 -6.55
CA GLU A 131 1.67 24.52 -5.55
C GLU A 131 0.30 23.86 -5.55
N PHE A 132 0.27 22.52 -5.46
CA PHE A 132 -0.96 21.78 -5.27
C PHE A 132 -1.66 22.24 -3.98
N SER A 133 -3.00 22.23 -4.01
CA SER A 133 -3.80 22.42 -2.80
C SER A 133 -3.45 21.39 -1.73
N ASP A 134 -3.84 21.66 -0.49
CA ASP A 134 -3.56 20.74 0.62
C ASP A 134 -4.30 19.41 0.42
N GLU A 135 -5.48 19.42 -0.20
CA GLU A 135 -6.25 18.24 -0.54
C GLU A 135 -5.56 17.38 -1.62
N VAL A 136 -5.07 17.99 -2.70
CA VAL A 136 -4.31 17.27 -3.74
C VAL A 136 -3.00 16.74 -3.16
N THR A 137 -2.33 17.54 -2.33
CA THR A 137 -1.10 17.12 -1.62
C THR A 137 -1.36 15.91 -0.73
N ALA A 138 -2.45 15.92 0.04
CA ALA A 138 -2.85 14.80 0.89
C ALA A 138 -3.18 13.55 0.06
N ALA A 139 -3.88 13.70 -1.07
CA ALA A 139 -4.19 12.60 -1.97
C ALA A 139 -2.93 11.97 -2.59
N LEU A 140 -1.99 12.78 -3.10
CA LEU A 140 -0.72 12.31 -3.65
C LEU A 140 0.14 11.61 -2.58
N ASN A 141 0.17 12.14 -1.35
CA ASN A 141 0.90 11.53 -0.24
C ASN A 141 0.26 10.19 0.17
N GLU A 142 -1.06 10.09 0.16
CA GLU A 142 -1.76 8.83 0.41
C GLU A 142 -1.48 7.80 -0.68
N MET A 143 -1.44 8.22 -1.96
CA MET A 143 -1.03 7.34 -3.06
C MET A 143 0.40 6.84 -2.86
N PHE A 144 1.35 7.73 -2.59
CA PHE A 144 2.73 7.35 -2.28
C PHE A 144 2.80 6.33 -1.15
N ARG A 145 2.12 6.61 -0.03
CA ARG A 145 2.06 5.73 1.13
C ARG A 145 1.47 4.37 0.77
N ARG A 146 0.52 4.27 -0.15
CA ARG A 146 -0.03 2.97 -0.59
C ARG A 146 0.92 2.20 -1.49
N LEU A 147 1.71 2.90 -2.30
CA LEU A 147 2.64 2.29 -3.24
C LEU A 147 3.93 1.80 -2.57
N ASP A 148 4.41 2.47 -1.52
CA ASP A 148 5.58 2.08 -0.71
C ASP A 148 5.26 0.81 0.10
N SER A 149 5.42 -0.35 -0.52
CA SER A 149 4.97 -1.64 -0.01
C SER A 149 5.82 -2.17 1.14
N ASP A 150 7.11 -1.80 1.20
CA ASP A 150 8.06 -2.26 2.18
C ASP A 150 8.37 -1.26 3.31
N LEU A 151 7.77 -0.07 3.27
CA LEU A 151 7.80 0.97 4.30
C LEU A 151 9.17 1.62 4.47
N ASP A 152 9.95 1.73 3.39
CA ASP A 152 11.28 2.35 3.42
C ASP A 152 11.25 3.86 3.10
N ASN A 153 10.07 4.42 2.80
CA ASN A 153 9.81 5.81 2.39
C ASN A 153 10.40 6.19 1.02
N VAL A 154 10.68 5.22 0.15
CA VAL A 154 10.97 5.45 -1.27
C VAL A 154 10.14 4.51 -2.14
N LEU A 155 9.84 4.90 -3.38
CA LEU A 155 9.25 3.99 -4.36
C LEU A 155 10.36 3.40 -5.21
N SER A 156 10.62 2.12 -4.98
CA SER A 156 11.57 1.32 -5.77
C SER A 156 11.09 1.16 -7.21
N ARG A 157 12.00 0.76 -8.11
CA ARG A 157 11.66 0.38 -9.50
C ARG A 157 10.52 -0.63 -9.57
N ASN A 158 10.47 -1.58 -8.64
CA ASN A 158 9.45 -2.63 -8.65
C ASN A 158 8.08 -2.08 -8.28
N GLU A 159 8.00 -1.17 -7.30
CA GLU A 159 6.75 -0.53 -6.89
C GLU A 159 6.23 0.42 -7.97
N LEU A 160 7.13 1.24 -8.53
CA LEU A 160 6.82 2.10 -9.68
C LEU A 160 6.35 1.31 -10.90
N ASN A 161 6.99 0.17 -11.21
CA ASN A 161 6.55 -0.72 -12.28
C ASN A 161 5.18 -1.34 -11.98
N THR A 162 4.95 -1.78 -10.75
CA THR A 162 3.65 -2.33 -10.33
C THR A 162 2.55 -1.28 -10.50
N PHE A 163 2.83 -0.03 -10.13
CA PHE A 163 1.92 1.08 -10.34
C PHE A 163 1.58 1.30 -11.82
N MET A 164 2.59 1.41 -12.70
CA MET A 164 2.37 1.58 -14.15
C MET A 164 1.58 0.41 -14.76
N GLN A 165 1.81 -0.81 -14.30
CA GLN A 165 1.04 -1.96 -14.78
C GLN A 165 -0.42 -1.87 -14.36
N MET A 166 -0.71 -1.32 -13.18
CA MET A 166 -2.08 -1.15 -12.68
C MET A 166 -2.81 0.01 -13.36
N THR A 167 -2.14 1.12 -13.65
CA THR A 167 -2.78 2.32 -14.21
C THR A 167 -2.76 2.34 -15.74
N GLU A 168 -1.63 2.00 -16.35
CA GLU A 168 -1.40 2.10 -17.80
C GLU A 168 -1.45 0.74 -18.52
N GLY A 169 -1.50 -0.37 -17.78
CA GLY A 169 -1.45 -1.71 -18.35
C GLY A 169 -0.12 -2.07 -19.01
N CYS A 170 0.94 -1.29 -18.76
CA CYS A 170 2.26 -1.49 -19.36
C CYS A 170 3.38 -1.55 -18.31
N ALA A 171 4.46 -2.24 -18.65
CA ALA A 171 5.65 -2.30 -17.80
C ALA A 171 6.44 -0.99 -17.89
N MET A 172 7.01 -0.57 -16.76
CA MET A 172 7.92 0.57 -16.72
C MET A 172 9.21 0.26 -17.47
N SER A 173 9.59 1.12 -18.40
CA SER A 173 10.87 1.04 -19.11
C SER A 173 12.02 1.54 -18.23
N ASP A 174 13.23 1.06 -18.51
CA ASP A 174 14.42 1.49 -17.78
C ASP A 174 14.76 2.95 -18.04
N GLU A 175 14.43 3.46 -19.23
CA GLU A 175 14.61 4.86 -19.60
C GLU A 175 13.72 5.77 -18.76
N VAL A 176 12.44 5.41 -18.59
CA VAL A 176 11.50 6.16 -17.75
C VAL A 176 11.94 6.14 -16.30
N HIS A 177 12.32 4.97 -15.78
CA HIS A 177 12.80 4.85 -14.41
C HIS A 177 14.05 5.71 -14.17
N LYS A 178 15.07 5.61 -15.03
CA LYS A 178 16.30 6.41 -14.92
C LYS A 178 16.01 7.90 -15.00
N TRP A 179 15.11 8.30 -15.90
CA TRP A 179 14.70 9.69 -16.02
C TRP A 179 14.04 10.19 -14.73
N LEU A 180 13.06 9.47 -14.18
CA LEU A 180 12.39 9.83 -12.91
C LEU A 180 13.39 10.05 -11.78
N ILE A 181 14.28 9.08 -11.54
CA ILE A 181 15.28 9.15 -10.47
C ILE A 181 16.30 10.28 -10.70
N SER A 182 16.59 10.63 -11.96
CA SER A 182 17.52 11.72 -12.28
C SER A 182 16.94 13.12 -12.17
N GLN A 183 15.62 13.27 -12.40
CA GLN A 183 14.96 14.57 -12.47
C GLN A 183 14.34 15.00 -11.15
N PHE A 184 13.90 14.04 -10.34
CA PHE A 184 13.16 14.30 -9.12
C PHE A 184 13.90 13.79 -7.89
N ASP A 185 13.48 14.28 -6.72
CA ASP A 185 14.08 13.88 -5.46
C ASP A 185 13.99 12.36 -5.26
N SER A 186 15.13 11.75 -4.98
CA SER A 186 15.30 10.31 -4.95
C SER A 186 16.36 9.91 -3.92
N TYR A 187 16.18 8.72 -3.34
CA TYR A 187 17.10 8.16 -2.37
C TYR A 187 17.29 6.66 -2.62
N GLN A 188 18.55 6.21 -2.59
CA GLN A 188 18.93 4.81 -2.84
C GLN A 188 18.34 4.20 -4.13
N GLY A 189 18.11 5.02 -5.16
CA GLY A 189 17.56 4.56 -6.44
C GLY A 189 16.04 4.38 -6.46
N GLY A 190 15.34 4.82 -5.41
CA GLY A 190 13.89 4.96 -5.36
C GLY A 190 13.45 6.43 -5.26
N LEU A 191 12.21 6.70 -5.66
CA LEU A 191 11.63 8.05 -5.68
C LEU A 191 11.10 8.43 -4.29
N THR A 192 11.41 9.61 -3.76
CA THR A 192 10.86 10.05 -2.46
C THR A 192 9.42 10.57 -2.61
N GLN A 193 8.73 10.79 -1.49
CA GLN A 193 7.39 11.38 -1.51
C GLN A 193 7.38 12.76 -2.16
N ASP A 194 8.42 13.56 -1.93
CA ASP A 194 8.56 14.89 -2.51
C ASP A 194 8.87 14.81 -4.00
N GLY A 195 9.74 13.88 -4.40
CA GLY A 195 10.01 13.58 -5.80
C GLY A 195 8.77 13.10 -6.56
N PHE A 196 7.94 12.27 -5.92
CA PHE A 196 6.67 11.81 -6.48
C PHE A 196 5.69 12.95 -6.73
N ARG A 197 5.51 13.87 -5.77
CA ARG A 197 4.68 15.07 -5.98
C ARG A 197 5.22 15.98 -7.08
N ALA A 198 6.53 16.18 -7.12
CA ALA A 198 7.18 16.97 -8.16
C ALA A 198 7.01 16.35 -9.55
N ALA A 199 7.05 15.02 -9.67
CA ALA A 199 6.78 14.32 -10.92
C ALA A 199 5.35 14.56 -11.42
N TYR A 200 4.36 14.51 -10.54
CA TYR A 200 2.97 14.83 -10.89
C TYR A 200 2.78 16.29 -11.33
N MET A 201 3.43 17.24 -10.64
CA MET A 201 3.40 18.64 -11.06
C MET A 201 4.01 18.81 -12.47
N TYR A 202 5.14 18.16 -12.73
CA TYR A 202 5.78 18.20 -14.05
C TYR A 202 4.87 17.61 -15.15
N MET A 203 4.21 16.48 -14.90
CA MET A 203 3.30 15.88 -15.88
C MET A 203 2.12 16.80 -16.18
N PHE A 204 1.52 17.40 -15.16
CA PHE A 204 0.45 18.40 -15.32
C PHE A 204 0.89 19.63 -16.12
N GLU A 205 2.06 20.19 -15.82
CA GLU A 205 2.59 21.35 -16.55
C GLU A 205 2.91 20.98 -18.01
N SER A 206 3.47 19.79 -18.23
CA SER A 206 3.82 19.27 -19.56
C SER A 206 2.61 18.95 -20.43
N SER A 207 1.46 18.62 -19.82
CA SER A 207 0.19 18.39 -20.54
C SER A 207 -0.55 19.69 -20.90
N GLY A 208 0.05 20.86 -20.62
CA GLY A 208 -0.61 22.15 -20.82
C GLY A 208 -1.63 22.48 -19.71
N GLY A 209 -1.51 21.82 -18.56
CA GLY A 209 -2.38 21.99 -17.41
C GLY A 209 -3.66 21.17 -17.48
N ASP A 210 -3.61 19.98 -18.09
CA ASP A 210 -4.74 19.05 -18.13
C ASP A 210 -4.94 18.37 -16.76
N PRO A 211 -6.08 18.62 -16.08
CA PRO A 211 -6.40 17.99 -14.80
C PRO A 211 -6.42 16.46 -14.83
N GLU A 212 -6.76 15.85 -15.97
CA GLU A 212 -6.84 14.40 -16.11
C GLU A 212 -5.46 13.74 -15.99
N THR A 213 -4.37 14.49 -16.08
CA THR A 213 -3.01 13.96 -15.88
C THR A 213 -2.69 13.69 -14.40
N ILE A 214 -3.50 14.18 -13.47
CA ILE A 214 -3.31 13.99 -12.02
C ILE A 214 -4.04 12.73 -11.50
N TRP A 215 -5.04 12.23 -12.23
CA TRP A 215 -5.98 11.20 -11.77
C TRP A 215 -5.86 9.88 -12.53
#